data_AF-A0A1E7RI85-F1
#
_entry.id   AF-A0A1E7RI85-F1
#
_cell.length_a   1.000
_cell.length_b   1.000
_cell.length_c   1.000
_cell.angle_alpha   90.00
_cell.angle_beta   90.00
_cell.angle_gamma   90.00
#
_symmetry.space_group_name_H-M   'P 1'
#
loop_
_entity.id
_entity.type
_entity.pdbx_description
1 polymer ?
#
loop_
_entity_poly.entity_id
_entity_poly.type
_entity_poly.pdbx_seq_one_letter_code
_entity_poly.pdbx_strand_id
1 'polypeptide(L)'
;MPLLSSRLNLGKLILALALLSSLVALANTLHASYRVQREQLIGTTLESNRVYASKLAESTQNFVLSAQQQLAYAAIELGKQNHDRAGLEAHAARLQLQTNSFNSVLIVDPAGTVLATSPLSLALTGITLNSQGNSEALKRREPYISDPYQSATGRLLVAISHPIFDAQGQYRGYVSGTIYLRERSILQSLLGKHYYRDGSYLYVVDRNGRILYHIEPTRVGQFALENPAVKAVSQGHSGAQEVRNSHGVLMLAGYAPVPSVGWGVVAQRPTAATLAPLSRLMKAVIWNAIPLGVLSLLVTWWFARRISLPLWQMARNVQNRDTGIAIRHVSGIRAWYYEAAHLKQALLYSFNLLQDRIGKLSRASMTDPLTGLQNRRGLQEGLEDWQARGQPFGIVALDIDRFKTINDRFGHAVGDAVILRIAQIMRDDSRDTDLLCRNGGEEFLILLPGIDVAASAAIAERLRLQVEAEVFDEVGTVTVSLGVAHYPSYHEDPHQALRLADKALYMAKEQGRNRTVVYPAPDGPAQG
;
A
#
# COMPACT_ATOMS: atom_id res chain seq x y z
N MET A 1 27.75 3.16 -20.57
CA MET A 1 26.92 3.12 -19.35
C MET A 1 26.30 4.49 -19.14
N PRO A 2 25.00 4.69 -19.41
CA PRO A 2 24.38 6.00 -19.18
C PRO A 2 24.03 6.14 -17.70
N LEU A 3 24.42 7.28 -17.11
CA LEU A 3 24.13 7.70 -15.75
C LEU A 3 22.62 7.58 -15.47
N LEU A 4 22.25 6.61 -14.63
CA LEU A 4 20.93 6.51 -14.03
C LEU A 4 20.73 7.75 -13.17
N SER A 5 19.99 8.75 -13.67
CA SER A 5 19.47 9.82 -12.83
C SER A 5 18.72 9.18 -11.66
N SER A 6 19.12 9.48 -10.42
CA SER A 6 18.54 8.97 -9.16
C SER A 6 17.09 9.40 -8.91
N ARG A 7 16.43 10.04 -9.87
CA ARG A 7 15.05 10.50 -9.74
C ARG A 7 14.09 9.34 -9.96
N LEU A 8 13.17 9.16 -9.02
CA LEU A 8 12.10 8.18 -9.12
C LEU A 8 11.22 8.53 -10.34
N ASN A 9 11.02 7.56 -11.24
CA ASN A 9 10.06 7.74 -12.33
C ASN A 9 8.62 7.57 -11.83
N LEU A 10 7.65 8.13 -12.55
CA LEU A 10 6.24 8.09 -12.16
C LEU A 10 5.75 6.66 -11.87
N GLY A 11 6.19 5.67 -12.65
CA GLY A 11 5.84 4.26 -12.43
C GLY A 11 6.31 3.73 -11.08
N LYS A 12 7.56 4.03 -10.66
CA LYS A 12 8.07 3.65 -9.34
C LYS A 12 7.33 4.37 -8.21
N LEU A 13 6.95 5.63 -8.39
CA LEU A 13 6.17 6.38 -7.40
C LEU A 13 4.77 5.78 -7.19
N ILE A 14 4.05 5.47 -8.28
CA ILE A 14 2.74 4.82 -8.22
C ILE A 14 2.85 3.47 -7.51
N LEU A 15 3.85 2.66 -7.88
CA LEU A 15 4.05 1.35 -7.27
C LEU A 15 4.40 1.47 -5.78
N ALA A 16 5.27 2.41 -5.41
CA ALA A 16 5.66 2.63 -4.01
C ALA A 16 4.47 3.09 -3.15
N LEU A 17 3.66 4.03 -3.66
CA LEU A 17 2.47 4.51 -2.96
C LEU A 17 1.44 3.39 -2.78
N ALA A 18 1.20 2.61 -3.83
CA ALA A 18 0.26 1.49 -3.78
C ALA A 18 0.75 0.39 -2.83
N LEU A 19 2.05 0.02 -2.88
CA LEU A 19 2.67 -0.91 -1.95
C LEU A 19 2.51 -0.46 -0.50
N LEU A 20 2.81 0.82 -0.22
CA LEU A 20 2.68 1.39 1.12
C LEU A 20 1.23 1.33 1.61
N SER A 21 0.28 1.75 0.77
CA SER A 21 -1.15 1.71 1.07
C SER A 21 -1.62 0.28 1.37
N SER A 22 -1.23 -0.70 0.54
CA SER A 22 -1.55 -2.11 0.75
C SER A 22 -0.93 -2.67 2.04
N LEU A 23 0.31 -2.29 2.38
CA LEU A 23 0.98 -2.70 3.61
C LEU A 23 0.28 -2.16 4.85
N VAL A 24 -0.09 -0.88 4.84
CA VAL A 24 -0.83 -0.24 5.94
C VAL A 24 -2.21 -0.89 6.10
N ALA A 25 -2.93 -1.10 4.99
CA ALA A 25 -4.23 -1.75 5.01
C ALA A 25 -4.16 -3.20 5.54
N LEU A 26 -3.16 -3.97 5.11
CA LEU A 26 -2.91 -5.33 5.59
C LEU A 26 -2.57 -5.34 7.09
N ALA A 27 -1.67 -4.47 7.53
CA ALA A 27 -1.29 -4.37 8.95
C ALA A 27 -2.49 -4.01 9.82
N ASN A 28 -3.31 -3.03 9.39
CA ASN A 28 -4.53 -2.64 10.10
C ASN A 28 -5.54 -3.81 10.16
N THR A 29 -5.73 -4.53 9.05
CA THR A 29 -6.66 -5.67 8.97
C THR A 29 -6.21 -6.82 9.87
N LEU A 30 -4.92 -7.16 9.86
CA LEU A 30 -4.35 -8.19 10.73
C LEU A 30 -4.46 -7.80 12.21
N HIS A 31 -4.18 -6.54 12.55
CA HIS A 31 -4.32 -6.03 13.91
C HIS A 31 -5.78 -6.08 14.39
N ALA A 32 -6.73 -5.60 13.57
CA ALA A 32 -8.15 -5.67 13.87
C ALA A 32 -8.63 -7.11 14.03
N SER A 33 -8.24 -8.01 13.12
CA SER A 33 -8.59 -9.43 13.19
C SER A 33 -8.05 -10.09 14.46
N TYR A 34 -6.78 -9.82 14.81
CA TYR A 34 -6.18 -10.32 16.05
C TYR A 34 -6.95 -9.84 17.29
N ARG A 35 -7.28 -8.55 17.37
CA ARG A 35 -8.02 -7.98 18.49
C ARG A 35 -9.41 -8.60 18.63
N VAL A 36 -10.17 -8.65 17.54
CA VAL A 36 -11.54 -9.21 17.53
C VAL A 36 -11.52 -10.68 17.92
N GLN A 37 -10.65 -11.49 17.33
CA GLN A 37 -10.56 -12.91 17.68
C GLN A 37 -10.12 -13.14 19.12
N ARG A 38 -9.17 -12.35 19.63
CA ARG A 38 -8.74 -12.42 21.03
C ARG A 38 -9.88 -12.09 21.98
N GLU A 39 -10.59 -10.98 21.76
CA GLU A 39 -11.72 -10.55 22.59
C GLU A 39 -12.87 -11.56 22.54
N GLN A 40 -13.17 -12.11 21.36
CA GLN A 40 -14.18 -13.16 21.21
C GLN A 40 -13.81 -14.43 21.98
N LEU A 41 -12.58 -14.93 21.85
CA LEU A 41 -12.13 -16.13 22.57
C LEU A 41 -12.20 -15.95 24.09
N ILE A 42 -11.79 -14.77 24.60
CA ILE A 42 -11.87 -14.44 26.02
C ILE A 42 -13.32 -14.35 26.47
N GLY A 43 -14.15 -13.56 25.78
CA GLY A 43 -15.56 -13.34 26.11
C GLY A 43 -16.37 -14.64 26.10
N THR A 44 -16.24 -15.46 25.06
CA THR A 44 -16.92 -16.77 24.98
C THR A 44 -16.44 -17.73 26.08
N THR A 45 -15.15 -17.73 26.43
CA THR A 45 -14.65 -18.58 27.52
C THR A 45 -15.16 -18.12 28.88
N LEU A 46 -15.17 -16.81 29.15
CA LEU A 46 -15.71 -16.25 30.39
C LEU A 46 -17.19 -16.61 30.56
N GLU A 47 -17.99 -16.43 29.51
CA GLU A 47 -19.41 -16.77 29.55
C GLU A 47 -19.64 -18.28 29.66
N SER A 48 -18.87 -19.10 28.95
CA SER A 48 -18.94 -20.55 29.07
C SER A 48 -18.61 -21.03 30.49
N ASN A 49 -17.57 -20.48 31.12
CA ASN A 49 -17.21 -20.80 32.50
C ASN A 49 -18.27 -20.32 33.49
N ARG A 50 -18.91 -19.17 33.26
CA ARG A 50 -20.03 -18.67 34.09
C ARG A 50 -21.23 -19.61 34.05
N VAL A 51 -21.68 -19.97 32.85
CA VAL A 51 -22.80 -20.88 32.65
C VAL A 51 -22.49 -22.25 33.25
N TYR A 52 -21.26 -22.74 33.06
CA TYR A 52 -20.83 -24.01 33.63
C TYR A 52 -20.81 -23.98 35.16
N ALA A 53 -20.23 -22.94 35.78
CA ALA A 53 -20.26 -22.76 37.22
C ALA A 53 -21.70 -22.67 37.76
N SER A 54 -22.59 -21.95 37.08
CA SER A 54 -24.01 -21.84 37.44
C SER A 54 -24.72 -23.20 37.42
N LYS A 55 -24.51 -23.99 36.36
CA LYS A 55 -25.12 -25.33 36.24
C LYS A 55 -24.61 -26.29 37.31
N LEU A 56 -23.32 -26.21 37.64
CA LEU A 56 -22.74 -27.00 38.72
C LEU A 56 -23.24 -26.55 40.10
N ALA A 57 -23.39 -25.25 40.31
CA ALA A 57 -23.94 -24.71 41.55
C ALA A 57 -25.39 -25.15 41.75
N GLU A 58 -26.21 -25.11 40.70
CA GLU A 58 -27.59 -25.63 40.71
C GLU A 58 -27.64 -27.15 40.95
N SER A 59 -26.77 -27.92 40.29
CA SER A 59 -26.68 -29.37 40.53
C SER A 59 -26.26 -29.69 41.97
N THR A 60 -25.35 -28.90 42.53
CA THR A 60 -24.89 -29.01 43.93
C THR A 60 -26.00 -28.63 44.90
N GLN A 61 -26.75 -27.56 44.61
CA GLN A 61 -27.93 -27.13 45.36
C GLN A 61 -28.96 -28.27 45.44
N ASN A 62 -29.33 -28.85 44.29
CA ASN A 62 -30.33 -29.91 44.20
C ASN A 62 -29.88 -31.17 44.95
N PHE A 63 -28.59 -31.51 44.86
CA PHE A 63 -28.00 -32.58 45.64
C PHE A 63 -28.13 -32.32 47.16
N VAL A 64 -27.72 -31.14 47.63
CA VAL A 64 -27.77 -30.78 49.05
C VAL A 64 -29.20 -30.84 49.59
N LEU A 65 -30.16 -30.28 48.86
CA LEU A 65 -31.58 -30.34 49.24
C LEU A 65 -32.10 -31.78 49.29
N SER A 66 -31.71 -32.61 48.31
CA SER A 66 -32.07 -34.03 48.27
C SER A 66 -31.47 -34.80 49.45
N ALA A 67 -30.22 -34.52 49.81
CA ALA A 67 -29.55 -35.12 50.96
C ALA A 67 -30.23 -34.73 52.29
N GLN A 68 -30.61 -33.46 52.43
CA GLN A 68 -31.39 -33.00 53.59
C GLN A 68 -32.77 -33.68 53.65
N GLN A 69 -33.47 -33.82 52.52
CA GLN A 69 -34.76 -34.49 52.46
C GLN A 69 -34.67 -35.98 52.82
N GLN A 70 -33.60 -36.67 52.40
CA GLN A 70 -33.33 -38.06 52.78
C GLN A 70 -33.15 -38.21 54.29
N LEU A 71 -32.39 -37.29 54.91
CA LEU A 71 -32.19 -37.28 56.36
C LEU A 71 -33.45 -36.87 57.12
N ALA A 72 -34.25 -35.95 56.58
CA ALA A 72 -35.54 -35.56 57.15
C ALA A 72 -36.51 -36.75 57.23
N TYR A 73 -36.64 -37.50 56.12
CA TYR A 73 -37.46 -38.70 56.10
C TYR A 73 -36.97 -39.75 57.11
N ALA A 74 -35.65 -39.99 57.17
CA ALA A 74 -35.09 -40.91 58.14
C ALA A 74 -35.31 -40.46 59.58
N ALA A 75 -35.21 -39.15 59.86
CA ALA A 75 -35.47 -38.61 61.19
C ALA A 75 -36.92 -38.82 61.63
N ILE A 76 -37.89 -38.67 60.71
CA ILE A 76 -39.30 -38.96 60.97
C ILE A 76 -39.49 -40.44 61.33
N GLU A 77 -38.92 -41.37 60.55
CA GLU A 77 -39.03 -42.81 60.84
C GLU A 77 -38.38 -43.18 62.18
N LEU A 78 -37.18 -42.65 62.46
CA LEU A 78 -36.46 -42.87 63.72
C LEU A 78 -37.23 -42.34 64.94
N GLY A 79 -38.07 -41.32 64.76
CA GLY A 79 -38.89 -40.72 65.82
C GLY A 79 -40.20 -41.47 66.14
N LYS A 80 -40.69 -42.33 65.24
CA LYS A 80 -42.01 -42.99 65.40
C LYS A 80 -42.05 -44.05 66.51
N GLN A 81 -40.94 -44.76 66.73
CA GLN A 81 -40.87 -45.89 67.66
C GLN A 81 -39.47 -46.01 68.25
N ASN A 82 -39.36 -46.63 69.43
CA ASN A 82 -38.05 -46.96 69.98
C ASN A 82 -37.44 -48.09 69.15
N HIS A 83 -36.30 -47.80 68.52
CA HIS A 83 -35.54 -48.78 67.77
C HIS A 83 -34.50 -49.42 68.69
N ASP A 84 -34.33 -50.74 68.55
CA ASP A 84 -33.17 -51.42 69.13
C ASP A 84 -31.90 -51.07 68.33
N ARG A 85 -30.75 -51.51 68.84
CA ARG A 85 -29.47 -51.20 68.21
C ARG A 85 -29.38 -51.72 66.77
N ALA A 86 -29.89 -52.92 66.52
CA ALA A 86 -29.89 -53.51 65.18
C ALA A 86 -30.74 -52.70 64.20
N GLY A 87 -31.90 -52.20 64.62
CA GLY A 87 -32.73 -51.30 63.84
C GLY A 87 -32.03 -49.99 63.49
N LEU A 88 -31.40 -49.33 64.47
CA LEU A 88 -30.64 -48.10 64.23
C LEU A 88 -29.47 -48.31 63.24
N GLU A 89 -28.72 -49.41 63.40
CA GLU A 89 -27.64 -49.78 62.49
C GLU A 89 -28.15 -50.06 61.06
N ALA A 90 -29.31 -50.71 60.92
CA ALA A 90 -29.96 -50.92 59.62
C ALA A 90 -30.38 -49.60 58.96
N HIS A 91 -30.93 -48.64 59.73
CA HIS A 91 -31.25 -47.30 59.22
C HIS A 91 -30.00 -46.55 58.75
N ALA A 92 -28.92 -46.57 59.53
CA ALA A 92 -27.66 -45.94 59.16
C ALA A 92 -27.06 -46.58 57.89
N ALA A 93 -27.06 -47.90 57.79
CA ALA A 93 -26.58 -48.64 56.62
C ALA A 93 -27.43 -48.35 55.38
N ARG A 94 -28.76 -48.31 55.50
CA ARG A 94 -29.65 -47.93 54.39
C ARG A 94 -29.30 -46.54 53.87
N LEU A 95 -29.19 -45.54 54.75
CA LEU A 95 -28.86 -44.17 54.33
C LEU A 95 -27.50 -44.07 53.62
N GLN A 96 -26.49 -44.82 54.07
CA GLN A 96 -25.17 -44.81 53.47
C GLN A 96 -25.10 -45.58 52.15
N LEU A 97 -25.77 -46.74 52.05
CA LEU A 97 -25.60 -47.68 50.92
C LEU A 97 -26.68 -47.54 49.84
N GLN A 98 -27.85 -46.97 50.17
CA GLN A 98 -28.94 -46.78 49.20
C GLN A 98 -28.57 -45.75 48.13
N THR A 99 -27.70 -44.80 48.45
CA THR A 99 -27.22 -43.77 47.54
C THR A 99 -25.74 -43.49 47.79
N ASN A 100 -25.07 -42.82 46.86
CA ASN A 100 -23.69 -42.37 47.06
C ASN A 100 -23.61 -40.97 47.72
N SER A 101 -24.67 -40.52 48.41
CA SER A 101 -24.75 -39.17 48.98
C SER A 101 -23.78 -38.95 50.14
N PHE A 102 -23.54 -40.00 50.94
CA PHE A 102 -22.79 -39.90 52.20
C PHE A 102 -21.66 -40.92 52.25
N ASN A 103 -20.49 -40.47 52.71
CA ASN A 103 -19.36 -41.35 53.01
C ASN A 103 -19.64 -42.18 54.27
N SER A 104 -20.27 -41.57 55.27
CA SER A 104 -20.71 -42.24 56.48
C SER A 104 -21.97 -41.60 57.05
N VAL A 105 -22.71 -42.36 57.84
CA VAL A 105 -23.94 -41.94 58.52
C VAL A 105 -23.79 -42.21 60.01
N LEU A 106 -24.32 -41.31 60.83
CA LEU A 106 -24.31 -41.34 62.28
C LEU A 106 -25.72 -41.08 62.80
N ILE A 107 -26.15 -41.85 63.80
CA ILE A 107 -27.33 -41.57 64.61
C ILE A 107 -26.83 -41.31 66.02
N VAL A 108 -27.16 -40.14 66.56
CA VAL A 108 -26.59 -39.61 67.80
C VAL A 108 -27.72 -39.26 68.75
N ASP A 109 -27.55 -39.55 70.03
CA ASP A 109 -28.54 -39.27 71.07
C ASP A 109 -28.50 -37.78 71.54
N PRO A 110 -29.40 -37.36 72.45
CA PRO A 110 -29.41 -35.99 72.96
C PRO A 110 -28.17 -35.59 73.76
N ALA A 111 -27.40 -36.55 74.27
CA ALA A 111 -26.15 -36.32 75.00
C ALA A 111 -24.93 -36.20 74.06
N GLY A 112 -25.11 -36.46 72.76
CA GLY A 112 -24.02 -36.45 71.77
C GLY A 112 -23.33 -37.80 71.60
N THR A 113 -23.86 -38.88 72.16
CA THR A 113 -23.32 -40.24 72.05
C THR A 113 -23.84 -40.93 70.80
N VAL A 114 -22.94 -41.55 70.03
CA VAL A 114 -23.32 -42.27 68.81
C VAL A 114 -24.04 -43.57 69.17
N LEU A 115 -25.30 -43.69 68.75
CA LEU A 115 -26.11 -44.88 68.90
C LEU A 115 -25.88 -45.91 67.79
N ALA A 116 -25.66 -45.42 66.57
CA ALA A 116 -25.36 -46.25 65.41
C ALA A 116 -24.53 -45.49 64.37
N THR A 117 -23.75 -46.23 63.59
CA THR A 117 -22.93 -45.68 62.51
C THR A 117 -22.86 -46.63 61.32
N SER A 118 -22.70 -46.08 60.12
CA SER A 118 -22.35 -46.83 58.93
C SER A 118 -21.27 -46.07 58.13
N PRO A 119 -20.14 -46.69 57.77
CA PRO A 119 -19.83 -48.10 57.97
C PRO A 119 -19.44 -48.40 59.43
N LEU A 120 -19.71 -49.62 59.90
CA LEU A 120 -19.36 -50.06 61.26
C LEU A 120 -17.84 -50.01 61.54
N SER A 121 -17.01 -50.03 60.49
CA SER A 121 -15.55 -49.91 60.58
C SER A 121 -15.05 -48.59 61.17
N LEU A 122 -15.91 -47.58 61.30
CA LEU A 122 -15.58 -46.34 61.98
C LEU A 122 -15.39 -46.51 63.50
N ALA A 123 -15.95 -47.57 64.10
CA ALA A 123 -15.86 -47.88 65.52
C ALA A 123 -16.27 -46.70 66.45
N LEU A 124 -17.26 -45.92 66.03
CA LEU A 124 -17.72 -44.73 66.78
C LEU A 124 -18.87 -44.99 67.75
N THR A 125 -19.51 -46.17 67.71
CA THR A 125 -20.69 -46.46 68.53
C THR A 125 -20.35 -46.42 70.03
N GLY A 126 -21.13 -45.67 70.81
CA GLY A 126 -20.90 -45.44 72.24
C GLY A 126 -19.93 -44.29 72.55
N ILE A 127 -19.33 -43.65 71.54
CA ILE A 127 -18.45 -42.50 71.71
C ILE A 127 -19.26 -41.21 71.72
N THR A 128 -18.98 -40.31 72.66
CA THR A 128 -19.54 -38.95 72.69
C THR A 128 -18.75 -38.03 71.75
N LEU A 129 -19.44 -37.42 70.80
CA LEU A 129 -18.84 -36.58 69.76
C LEU A 129 -18.74 -35.12 70.20
N ASN A 130 -17.50 -34.61 70.26
CA ASN A 130 -17.22 -33.22 70.68
C ASN A 130 -16.69 -32.33 69.54
N SER A 131 -16.65 -32.83 68.31
CA SER A 131 -16.22 -32.03 67.16
C SER A 131 -17.19 -30.89 66.87
N GLN A 132 -16.69 -29.76 66.35
CA GLN A 132 -17.46 -28.54 66.08
C GLN A 132 -18.83 -28.80 65.41
N GLY A 133 -18.86 -29.57 64.31
CA GLY A 133 -20.12 -29.84 63.61
C GLY A 133 -21.16 -30.62 64.42
N ASN A 134 -20.72 -31.53 65.31
CA ASN A 134 -21.62 -32.29 66.17
C ASN A 134 -22.18 -31.43 67.30
N SER A 135 -21.32 -30.61 67.91
CA SER A 135 -21.74 -29.66 68.95
C SER A 135 -22.75 -28.64 68.41
N GLU A 136 -22.56 -28.14 67.19
CA GLU A 136 -23.52 -27.23 66.55
C GLU A 136 -24.84 -27.92 66.23
N ALA A 137 -24.83 -29.15 65.71
CA ALA A 137 -26.06 -29.91 65.43
C ALA A 137 -26.92 -30.13 66.70
N LEU A 138 -26.28 -30.49 67.83
CA LEU A 138 -26.95 -30.68 69.13
C LEU A 138 -27.55 -29.38 69.69
N LYS A 139 -26.84 -28.26 69.54
CA LYS A 139 -27.29 -26.94 70.00
C LYS A 139 -28.46 -26.42 69.16
N ARG A 140 -28.33 -26.52 67.84
CA ARG A 140 -29.26 -25.94 66.88
C ARG A 140 -30.61 -26.65 66.84
N ARG A 141 -30.60 -27.99 66.88
CA ARG A 141 -31.83 -28.83 66.81
C ARG A 141 -32.74 -28.50 65.61
N GLU A 142 -32.13 -28.06 64.52
CA GLU A 142 -32.76 -27.74 63.22
C GLU A 142 -31.93 -28.41 62.10
N PRO A 143 -32.49 -28.57 60.88
CA PRO A 143 -31.71 -29.04 59.73
C PRO A 143 -30.47 -28.15 59.53
N TYR A 144 -29.30 -28.77 59.50
CA TYR A 144 -28.04 -28.05 59.56
C TYR A 144 -26.99 -28.68 58.64
N ILE A 145 -26.17 -27.82 58.04
CA ILE A 145 -25.02 -28.22 57.23
C ILE A 145 -23.81 -27.52 57.84
N SER A 146 -22.84 -28.31 58.28
CA SER A 146 -21.70 -27.78 59.00
C SER A 146 -20.73 -27.03 58.08
N ASP A 147 -20.01 -26.08 58.66
CA ASP A 147 -18.73 -25.66 58.07
C ASP A 147 -17.74 -26.85 58.07
N PRO A 148 -16.66 -26.81 57.28
CA PRO A 148 -15.68 -27.89 57.25
C PRO A 148 -14.97 -28.04 58.59
N TYR A 149 -15.01 -29.24 59.15
CA TYR A 149 -14.36 -29.54 60.44
C TYR A 149 -13.66 -30.89 60.42
N GLN A 150 -12.75 -31.07 61.39
CA GLN A 150 -12.08 -32.34 61.59
C GLN A 150 -12.91 -33.24 62.51
N SER A 151 -13.30 -34.40 62.00
CA SER A 151 -14.08 -35.40 62.76
C SER A 151 -13.25 -36.06 63.86
N ALA A 152 -13.92 -36.81 64.74
CA ALA A 152 -13.28 -37.65 65.77
C ALA A 152 -12.27 -38.67 65.17
N THR A 153 -12.43 -39.04 63.90
CA THR A 153 -11.50 -39.93 63.18
C THR A 153 -10.33 -39.21 62.51
N GLY A 154 -10.20 -37.88 62.73
CA GLY A 154 -9.17 -37.06 62.09
C GLY A 154 -9.46 -36.65 60.64
N ARG A 155 -10.55 -37.14 60.04
CA ARG A 155 -10.95 -36.81 58.66
C ARG A 155 -11.56 -35.42 58.56
N LEU A 156 -11.17 -34.66 57.53
CA LEU A 156 -11.77 -33.37 57.18
C LEU A 156 -13.04 -33.59 56.35
N LEU A 157 -14.18 -33.13 56.88
CA LEU A 157 -15.50 -33.39 56.30
C LEU A 157 -16.48 -32.24 56.49
N VAL A 158 -17.60 -32.33 55.77
CA VAL A 158 -18.83 -31.57 56.05
C VAL A 158 -19.91 -32.57 56.49
N ALA A 159 -20.70 -32.21 57.49
CA ALA A 159 -21.83 -32.99 57.96
C ALA A 159 -23.14 -32.30 57.57
N ILE A 160 -24.07 -33.08 57.02
CA ILE A 160 -25.48 -32.71 56.86
C ILE A 160 -26.23 -33.43 57.97
N SER A 161 -26.95 -32.70 58.81
CA SER A 161 -27.67 -33.24 59.96
C SER A 161 -29.12 -32.83 59.98
N HIS A 162 -29.98 -33.71 60.49
CA HIS A 162 -31.38 -33.44 60.74
C HIS A 162 -31.75 -33.89 62.16
N PRO A 163 -32.44 -33.05 62.95
CA PRO A 163 -32.87 -33.42 64.30
C PRO A 163 -33.94 -34.52 64.23
N ILE A 164 -33.95 -35.38 65.24
CA ILE A 164 -34.94 -36.43 65.47
C ILE A 164 -35.82 -35.99 66.63
N PHE A 165 -37.13 -35.95 66.40
CA PHE A 165 -38.13 -35.70 67.42
C PHE A 165 -39.09 -36.90 67.48
N ASP A 166 -39.54 -37.27 68.67
CA ASP A 166 -40.59 -38.27 68.81
C ASP A 166 -41.99 -37.70 68.54
N ALA A 167 -43.01 -38.55 68.58
CA ALA A 167 -44.40 -38.16 68.34
C ALA A 167 -44.93 -37.11 69.33
N GLN A 168 -44.28 -36.95 70.49
CA GLN A 168 -44.60 -35.95 71.51
C GLN A 168 -43.81 -34.64 71.32
N GLY A 169 -42.95 -34.56 70.31
CA GLY A 169 -42.10 -33.40 70.03
C GLY A 169 -40.85 -33.31 70.90
N GLN A 170 -40.52 -34.35 71.67
CA GLN A 170 -39.31 -34.38 72.48
C GLN A 170 -38.10 -34.69 71.60
N TYR A 171 -37.00 -33.95 71.82
CA TYR A 171 -35.75 -34.14 71.09
C TYR A 171 -35.09 -35.47 71.46
N ARG A 172 -34.85 -36.32 70.47
CA ARG A 172 -34.24 -37.66 70.61
C ARG A 172 -32.83 -37.75 70.06
N GLY A 173 -32.25 -36.61 69.66
CA GLY A 173 -30.92 -36.54 69.07
C GLY A 173 -30.99 -36.16 67.59
N TYR A 174 -30.03 -36.60 66.78
CA TYR A 174 -29.99 -36.26 65.36
C TYR A 174 -29.45 -37.41 64.51
N VAL A 175 -29.85 -37.42 63.23
CA VAL A 175 -29.24 -38.25 62.19
C VAL A 175 -28.37 -37.36 61.32
N SER A 176 -27.18 -37.83 60.96
CA SER A 176 -26.26 -37.08 60.11
C SER A 176 -25.60 -37.95 59.07
N GLY A 177 -25.50 -37.45 57.85
CA GLY A 177 -24.67 -37.98 56.81
C GLY A 177 -23.47 -37.07 56.56
N THR A 178 -22.29 -37.65 56.37
CA THR A 178 -21.03 -36.90 56.21
C THR A 178 -20.50 -37.01 54.78
N ILE A 179 -19.87 -35.93 54.30
CA ILE A 179 -19.17 -35.87 53.02
C ILE A 179 -17.70 -35.58 53.30
N TYR A 180 -16.82 -36.52 52.95
CA TYR A 180 -15.37 -36.38 53.14
C TYR A 180 -14.79 -35.48 52.05
N LEU A 181 -13.94 -34.52 52.44
CA LEU A 181 -13.42 -33.52 51.50
C LEU A 181 -12.10 -33.95 50.83
N ARG A 182 -11.31 -34.82 51.50
CA ARG A 182 -10.00 -35.31 50.99
C ARG A 182 -10.03 -36.73 50.45
N GLU A 183 -11.17 -37.41 50.55
CA GLU A 183 -11.39 -38.78 50.08
C GLU A 183 -12.50 -38.79 49.03
N ARG A 184 -12.65 -39.88 48.27
CA ARG A 184 -13.70 -40.02 47.25
C ARG A 184 -15.09 -39.88 47.87
N SER A 185 -15.89 -38.98 47.31
CA SER A 185 -17.22 -38.57 47.78
C SER A 185 -18.09 -38.17 46.59
N ILE A 186 -19.33 -37.82 46.87
CA ILE A 186 -20.27 -37.28 45.89
C ILE A 186 -19.77 -35.97 45.27
N LEU A 187 -19.07 -35.11 46.03
CA LEU A 187 -18.53 -33.86 45.50
C LEU A 187 -17.51 -34.13 44.41
N GLN A 188 -16.58 -35.09 44.58
CA GLN A 188 -15.67 -35.45 43.47
C GLN A 188 -16.39 -36.15 42.33
N SER A 189 -17.54 -36.79 42.55
CA SER A 189 -18.29 -37.45 41.48
C SER A 189 -19.11 -36.45 40.64
N LEU A 190 -19.70 -35.45 41.29
CA LEU A 190 -20.45 -34.35 40.65
C LEU A 190 -19.52 -33.35 39.98
N LEU A 191 -18.36 -33.10 40.58
CA LEU A 191 -17.46 -32.01 40.19
C LEU A 191 -16.16 -32.50 39.53
N GLY A 192 -15.76 -33.77 39.69
CA GLY A 192 -14.41 -34.24 39.32
C GLY A 192 -14.28 -35.04 38.02
N LYS A 193 -15.36 -35.26 37.26
CA LYS A 193 -15.30 -36.05 36.01
C LYS A 193 -14.87 -35.27 34.75
N HIS A 194 -14.41 -34.02 34.88
CA HIS A 194 -13.90 -33.28 33.72
C HIS A 194 -12.38 -33.46 33.57
N TYR A 195 -11.98 -34.22 32.55
CA TYR A 195 -10.58 -34.39 32.14
C TYR A 195 -10.10 -33.18 31.35
N TYR A 196 -9.89 -32.06 32.01
CA TYR A 196 -9.24 -30.92 31.39
C TYR A 196 -7.76 -31.26 31.17
N ARG A 197 -7.31 -31.29 29.90
CA ARG A 197 -5.89 -31.47 29.53
C ARG A 197 -5.16 -30.14 29.30
N ASP A 198 -5.86 -29.02 29.46
CA ASP A 198 -5.41 -27.69 29.08
C ASP A 198 -5.18 -26.77 30.29
N GLY A 199 -5.08 -27.36 31.49
CA GLY A 199 -4.88 -26.64 32.75
C GLY A 199 -6.16 -25.99 33.28
N SER A 200 -7.32 -26.23 32.66
CA SER A 200 -8.61 -25.84 33.25
C SER A 200 -8.91 -26.71 34.47
N TYR A 201 -9.55 -26.12 35.46
CA TYR A 201 -10.02 -26.86 36.63
C TYR A 201 -11.12 -26.09 37.34
N LEU A 202 -11.78 -26.78 38.25
CA LEU A 202 -12.80 -26.21 39.10
C LEU A 202 -12.51 -26.51 40.55
N TYR A 203 -13.06 -25.68 41.41
CA TYR A 203 -12.95 -25.82 42.86
C TYR A 203 -14.19 -25.23 43.53
N VAL A 204 -14.45 -25.68 44.75
CA VAL A 204 -15.57 -25.21 45.57
C VAL A 204 -15.03 -24.59 46.83
N VAL A 205 -15.64 -23.49 47.25
CA VAL A 205 -15.32 -22.77 48.48
C VAL A 205 -16.55 -22.66 49.38
N ASP A 206 -16.36 -22.57 50.69
CA ASP A 206 -17.41 -22.18 51.62
C ASP A 206 -17.63 -20.66 51.65
N ARG A 207 -18.55 -20.21 52.51
CA ARG A 207 -18.89 -18.79 52.73
C ARG A 207 -17.70 -17.95 53.20
N ASN A 208 -16.69 -18.58 53.80
CA ASN A 208 -15.48 -17.94 54.31
C ASN A 208 -14.31 -18.06 53.31
N GLY A 209 -14.56 -18.57 52.10
CA GLY A 209 -13.53 -18.75 51.07
C GLY A 209 -12.58 -19.92 51.34
N ARG A 210 -12.95 -20.87 52.21
CA ARG A 210 -12.18 -22.09 52.45
C ARG A 210 -12.48 -23.13 51.38
N ILE A 211 -11.45 -23.73 50.81
CA ILE A 211 -11.57 -24.70 49.71
C ILE A 211 -12.14 -26.02 50.22
N LEU A 212 -13.32 -26.40 49.71
CA LEU A 212 -14.03 -27.65 49.98
C LEU A 212 -13.63 -28.77 49.02
N TYR A 213 -13.43 -28.41 47.75
CA TYR A 213 -13.04 -29.32 46.70
C TYR A 213 -12.03 -28.64 45.80
N HIS A 214 -10.99 -29.37 45.41
CA HIS A 214 -9.98 -28.94 44.45
C HIS A 214 -9.34 -30.18 43.80
N ILE A 215 -8.85 -30.04 42.56
CA ILE A 215 -8.18 -31.14 41.84
C ILE A 215 -6.90 -31.60 42.56
N GLU A 216 -6.15 -30.68 43.14
CA GLU A 216 -5.03 -30.94 44.04
C GLU A 216 -5.54 -31.14 45.48
N PRO A 217 -5.46 -32.36 46.06
CA PRO A 217 -6.01 -32.64 47.40
C PRO A 217 -5.37 -31.82 48.52
N THR A 218 -4.11 -31.40 48.35
CA THR A 218 -3.35 -30.59 49.31
C THR A 218 -3.94 -29.19 49.53
N ARG A 219 -4.71 -28.68 48.56
CA ARG A 219 -5.38 -27.37 48.61
C ARG A 219 -6.66 -27.41 49.45
N VAL A 220 -7.26 -28.59 49.63
CA VAL A 220 -8.51 -28.74 50.37
C VAL A 220 -8.32 -28.38 51.85
N GLY A 221 -9.10 -27.42 52.31
CA GLY A 221 -9.06 -26.83 53.65
C GLY A 221 -8.26 -25.53 53.76
N GLN A 222 -7.55 -25.10 52.72
CA GLN A 222 -6.88 -23.78 52.68
C GLN A 222 -7.87 -22.65 52.33
N PHE A 223 -7.51 -21.41 52.64
CA PHE A 223 -8.31 -20.22 52.28
C PHE A 223 -7.87 -19.62 50.95
N ALA A 224 -8.82 -19.08 50.20
CA ALA A 224 -8.59 -18.48 48.88
C ALA A 224 -9.25 -17.08 48.72
N LEU A 225 -9.50 -16.38 49.83
CA LEU A 225 -10.17 -15.07 49.85
C LEU A 225 -9.44 -13.97 49.08
N GLU A 226 -8.13 -14.11 48.83
CA GLU A 226 -7.34 -13.19 48.00
C GLU A 226 -7.79 -13.20 46.53
N ASN A 227 -8.45 -14.27 46.08
CA ASN A 227 -8.93 -14.37 44.72
C ASN A 227 -10.24 -13.58 44.54
N PRO A 228 -10.33 -12.63 43.59
CA PRO A 228 -11.53 -11.82 43.38
C PRO A 228 -12.80 -12.62 43.07
N ALA A 229 -12.69 -13.77 42.38
CA ALA A 229 -13.84 -14.61 42.09
C ALA A 229 -14.37 -15.31 43.35
N VAL A 230 -13.46 -15.71 44.24
CA VAL A 230 -13.82 -16.27 45.56
C VAL A 230 -14.51 -15.21 46.41
N LYS A 231 -13.98 -13.99 46.47
CA LYS A 231 -14.60 -12.89 47.21
C LYS A 231 -16.01 -12.57 46.69
N ALA A 232 -16.20 -12.51 45.37
CA ALA A 232 -17.50 -12.23 44.77
C ALA A 232 -18.52 -13.34 45.04
N VAL A 233 -18.14 -14.62 44.89
CA VAL A 233 -19.06 -15.75 45.13
C VAL A 233 -19.39 -15.95 46.60
N SER A 234 -18.45 -15.68 47.51
CA SER A 234 -18.70 -15.69 48.97
C SER A 234 -19.69 -14.60 49.40
N GLN A 235 -19.86 -13.54 48.60
CA GLN A 235 -20.88 -12.50 48.79
C GLN A 235 -22.22 -12.85 48.14
N GLY A 236 -22.36 -14.03 47.53
CA GLY A 236 -23.58 -14.46 46.86
C GLY A 236 -23.73 -13.96 45.41
N HIS A 237 -22.67 -13.43 44.80
CA HIS A 237 -22.70 -13.00 43.40
C HIS A 237 -22.36 -14.14 42.44
N SER A 238 -22.96 -14.12 41.25
CA SER A 238 -22.54 -14.94 40.10
C SER A 238 -21.94 -14.05 39.03
N GLY A 239 -20.98 -14.56 38.26
CA GLY A 239 -20.31 -13.76 37.25
C GLY A 239 -19.13 -14.44 36.58
N ALA A 240 -18.43 -13.69 35.75
CA ALA A 240 -17.19 -14.10 35.12
C ALA A 240 -16.18 -12.96 35.18
N GLN A 241 -14.91 -13.28 35.39
CA GLN A 241 -13.84 -12.29 35.33
C GLN A 241 -12.48 -12.94 35.09
N GLU A 242 -11.51 -12.15 34.65
CA GLU A 242 -10.11 -12.57 34.65
C GLU A 242 -9.56 -12.52 36.09
N VAL A 243 -8.90 -13.59 36.51
CA VAL A 243 -8.26 -13.69 37.83
C VAL A 243 -6.87 -14.27 37.71
N ARG A 244 -6.05 -14.12 38.75
CA ARG A 244 -4.83 -14.91 38.90
C ARG A 244 -5.06 -16.03 39.90
N ASN A 245 -4.62 -17.23 39.57
CA ASN A 245 -4.63 -18.33 40.53
C ASN A 245 -3.47 -18.20 41.53
N SER A 246 -3.40 -19.11 42.51
CA SER A 246 -2.35 -19.16 43.52
C SER A 246 -0.93 -19.36 42.97
N HIS A 247 -0.80 -19.80 41.71
CA HIS A 247 0.47 -19.97 41.02
C HIS A 247 0.82 -18.76 40.12
N GLY A 248 0.06 -17.66 40.21
CA GLY A 248 0.26 -16.45 39.40
C GLY A 248 -0.20 -16.56 37.95
N VAL A 249 -0.80 -17.68 37.54
CA VAL A 249 -1.30 -17.90 36.18
C VAL A 249 -2.58 -17.10 35.96
N LEU A 250 -2.66 -16.41 34.82
CA LEU A 250 -3.87 -15.69 34.41
C LEU A 250 -4.94 -16.69 33.96
N MET A 251 -6.11 -16.59 34.56
CA MET A 251 -7.24 -17.48 34.36
C MET A 251 -8.48 -16.68 33.98
N LEU A 252 -9.29 -17.25 33.10
CA LEU A 252 -10.64 -16.79 32.82
C LEU A 252 -11.59 -17.58 33.72
N ALA A 253 -12.12 -16.96 34.77
CA ALA A 253 -12.94 -17.63 35.77
C ALA A 253 -14.42 -17.29 35.63
N GLY A 254 -15.27 -18.29 35.78
CA GLY A 254 -16.70 -18.15 36.01
C GLY A 254 -17.05 -18.69 37.40
N TYR A 255 -17.98 -18.04 38.08
CA TYR A 255 -18.32 -18.38 39.46
C TYR A 255 -19.82 -18.23 39.71
N ALA A 256 -20.36 -19.09 40.57
CA ALA A 256 -21.76 -19.07 40.97
C ALA A 256 -21.96 -19.60 42.40
N PRO A 257 -22.86 -19.00 43.18
CA PRO A 257 -23.13 -19.41 44.55
C PRO A 257 -24.11 -20.59 44.60
N VAL A 258 -24.05 -21.36 45.68
CA VAL A 258 -25.01 -22.40 46.07
C VAL A 258 -25.81 -21.87 47.27
N PRO A 259 -27.01 -21.29 47.03
CA PRO A 259 -27.69 -20.46 48.04
C PRO A 259 -28.05 -21.19 49.35
N SER A 260 -28.39 -22.50 49.32
CA SER A 260 -28.81 -23.21 50.54
C SER A 260 -27.70 -23.33 51.59
N VAL A 261 -26.44 -23.34 51.16
CA VAL A 261 -25.27 -23.60 52.02
C VAL A 261 -24.30 -22.43 52.08
N GLY A 262 -24.40 -21.48 51.16
CA GLY A 262 -23.45 -20.38 51.01
C GLY A 262 -22.11 -20.83 50.45
N TRP A 263 -22.09 -21.92 49.68
CA TRP A 263 -20.87 -22.35 48.96
C TRP A 263 -20.74 -21.57 47.66
N GLY A 264 -19.53 -21.51 47.12
CA GLY A 264 -19.25 -20.97 45.80
C GLY A 264 -18.59 -22.01 44.92
N VAL A 265 -19.09 -22.17 43.69
CA VAL A 265 -18.44 -22.98 42.66
C VAL A 265 -17.67 -22.04 41.74
N VAL A 266 -16.39 -22.34 41.51
CA VAL A 266 -15.54 -21.60 40.56
C VAL A 266 -15.01 -22.56 39.51
N ALA A 267 -15.25 -22.25 38.25
CA ALA A 267 -14.69 -22.94 37.09
C ALA A 267 -13.78 -21.99 36.33
N GLN A 268 -12.57 -22.42 35.98
CA GLN A 268 -11.60 -21.53 35.36
C GLN A 268 -10.69 -22.23 34.35
N ARG A 269 -10.23 -21.45 33.37
CA ARG A 269 -9.35 -21.88 32.28
C ARG A 269 -8.17 -20.93 32.11
N PRO A 270 -6.93 -21.42 31.90
CA PRO A 270 -5.79 -20.55 31.66
C PRO A 270 -5.98 -19.70 30.39
N THR A 271 -5.70 -18.39 30.49
CA THR A 271 -5.83 -17.48 29.34
C THR A 271 -4.91 -17.90 28.19
N ALA A 272 -3.72 -18.40 28.49
CA ALA A 272 -2.79 -18.94 27.48
C ALA A 272 -3.38 -20.13 26.72
N ALA A 273 -4.11 -21.04 27.39
CA ALA A 273 -4.77 -22.17 26.76
C ALA A 273 -5.94 -21.72 25.87
N THR A 274 -6.72 -20.73 26.32
CA THR A 274 -7.78 -20.10 25.52
C THR A 274 -7.23 -19.42 24.27
N LEU A 275 -6.05 -18.78 24.35
CA LEU A 275 -5.44 -18.06 23.24
C LEU A 275 -4.53 -18.94 22.36
N ALA A 276 -4.24 -20.19 22.74
CA ALA A 276 -3.41 -21.09 21.94
C ALA A 276 -3.91 -21.26 20.48
N PRO A 277 -5.23 -21.40 20.21
CA PRO A 277 -5.75 -21.48 18.84
C PRO A 277 -5.56 -20.19 18.02
N LEU A 278 -5.39 -19.03 18.66
CA LEU A 278 -5.29 -17.73 17.99
C LEU A 278 -4.13 -17.69 16.99
N SER A 279 -2.99 -18.28 17.34
CA SER A 279 -1.84 -18.36 16.44
C SER A 279 -2.14 -19.13 15.15
N ARG A 280 -2.93 -20.20 15.22
CA ARG A 280 -3.35 -21.01 14.07
C ARG A 280 -4.37 -20.26 13.21
N LEU A 281 -5.32 -19.58 13.84
CA LEU A 281 -6.30 -18.74 13.15
C LEU A 281 -5.61 -17.59 12.40
N MET A 282 -4.66 -16.92 13.03
CA MET A 282 -3.89 -15.84 12.41
C MET A 282 -3.02 -16.32 11.25
N LYS A 283 -2.37 -17.49 11.39
CA LYS A 283 -1.66 -18.12 10.26
C LYS A 283 -2.59 -18.41 9.09
N ALA A 284 -3.81 -18.90 9.34
CA ALA A 284 -4.78 -19.16 8.29
C ALA A 284 -5.23 -17.86 7.60
N VAL A 285 -5.49 -16.79 8.34
CA VAL A 285 -5.83 -15.47 7.79
C VAL A 285 -4.70 -14.95 6.88
N ILE A 286 -3.45 -15.04 7.33
CA ILE A 286 -2.29 -14.62 6.53
C ILE A 286 -2.17 -15.45 5.25
N TRP A 287 -2.25 -16.78 5.34
CA TRP A 287 -2.16 -17.66 4.17
C TRP A 287 -3.27 -17.41 3.16
N ASN A 288 -4.48 -17.12 3.62
CA ASN A 288 -5.60 -16.78 2.73
C ASN A 288 -5.45 -15.37 2.12
N ALA A 289 -4.75 -14.45 2.80
CA ALA A 289 -4.51 -13.10 2.29
C ALA A 289 -3.38 -13.02 1.25
N ILE A 290 -2.37 -13.89 1.33
CA ILE A 290 -1.19 -13.86 0.43
C ILE A 290 -1.57 -13.94 -1.06
N PRO A 291 -2.38 -14.90 -1.55
CA PRO A 291 -2.72 -15.00 -2.96
C PRO A 291 -3.42 -13.74 -3.51
N LEU A 292 -4.37 -13.20 -2.74
CA LEU A 292 -5.08 -11.97 -3.09
C LEU A 292 -4.14 -10.75 -3.07
N GLY A 293 -3.23 -10.69 -2.09
CA GLY A 293 -2.21 -9.65 -2.01
C GLY A 293 -1.26 -9.68 -3.22
N VAL A 294 -0.74 -10.86 -3.59
CA VAL A 294 0.13 -11.03 -4.76
C VAL A 294 -0.61 -10.64 -6.04
N LEU A 295 -1.86 -11.10 -6.22
CA LEU A 295 -2.68 -10.73 -7.37
C LEU A 295 -2.90 -9.21 -7.45
N SER A 296 -3.21 -8.56 -6.32
CA SER A 296 -3.37 -7.11 -6.24
C SER A 296 -2.08 -6.39 -6.65
N LEU A 297 -0.91 -6.83 -6.16
CA LEU A 297 0.39 -6.24 -6.54
C LEU A 297 0.69 -6.40 -8.03
N LEU A 298 0.38 -7.56 -8.62
CA LEU A 298 0.55 -7.78 -10.06
C LEU A 298 -0.33 -6.85 -10.89
N VAL A 299 -1.59 -6.67 -10.49
CA VAL A 299 -2.54 -5.75 -11.13
C VAL A 299 -2.05 -4.30 -11.01
N THR A 300 -1.65 -3.87 -9.81
CA THR A 300 -1.09 -2.54 -9.56
C THR A 300 0.16 -2.30 -10.41
N TRP A 301 1.09 -3.27 -10.45
CA TRP A 301 2.29 -3.17 -11.28
C TRP A 301 1.95 -3.03 -12.76
N TRP A 302 0.99 -3.82 -13.24
CA TRP A 302 0.51 -3.76 -14.62
C TRP A 302 -0.07 -2.38 -14.97
N PHE A 303 -0.93 -1.83 -14.12
CA PHE A 303 -1.49 -0.47 -14.30
C PHE A 303 -0.41 0.62 -14.20
N ALA A 304 0.48 0.55 -13.21
CA ALA A 304 1.58 1.51 -13.06
C ALA A 304 2.47 1.56 -14.32
N ARG A 305 2.75 0.39 -14.91
CA ARG A 305 3.48 0.28 -16.18
C ARG A 305 2.67 0.84 -17.36
N ARG A 306 1.37 0.51 -17.45
CA ARG A 306 0.48 1.01 -18.51
C ARG A 306 0.32 2.53 -18.48
N ILE A 307 0.24 3.14 -17.31
CA ILE A 307 0.10 4.60 -17.13
C ILE A 307 1.42 5.30 -17.45
N SER A 308 2.55 4.80 -16.93
CA SER A 308 3.84 5.51 -17.05
C SER A 308 4.53 5.37 -18.41
N LEU A 309 4.27 4.28 -19.15
CA LEU A 309 5.00 3.98 -20.40
C LEU A 309 4.82 5.04 -21.50
N PRO A 310 3.60 5.52 -21.84
CA PRO A 310 3.43 6.53 -22.89
C PRO A 310 4.14 7.84 -22.55
N LEU A 311 4.08 8.29 -21.30
CA LEU A 311 4.73 9.52 -20.84
C LEU A 311 6.25 9.41 -20.91
N TRP A 312 6.81 8.28 -20.48
CA TRP A 312 8.24 8.04 -20.56
C TRP A 312 8.75 8.01 -22.01
N GLN A 313 7.99 7.36 -22.90
CA GLN A 313 8.32 7.33 -24.34
C GLN A 313 8.32 8.74 -24.94
N MET A 314 7.34 9.58 -24.60
CA MET A 314 7.28 10.98 -25.06
C MET A 314 8.47 11.78 -24.53
N ALA A 315 8.72 11.74 -23.22
CA ALA A 315 9.81 12.49 -22.59
C ALA A 315 11.19 12.14 -23.16
N ARG A 316 11.43 10.86 -23.48
CA ARG A 316 12.70 10.42 -24.08
C ARG A 316 12.87 10.88 -25.52
N ASN A 317 11.79 10.89 -26.31
CA ASN A 317 11.86 11.23 -27.73
C ASN A 317 11.95 12.75 -28.00
N VAL A 318 11.47 13.59 -27.06
CA VAL A 318 11.61 15.06 -27.13
C VAL A 318 13.07 15.52 -27.01
N GLN A 319 13.97 14.69 -26.45
CA GLN A 319 15.39 15.01 -26.32
C GLN A 319 16.21 14.82 -27.60
N ASN A 320 15.62 14.29 -28.67
CA ASN A 320 16.32 14.09 -29.94
C ASN A 320 16.42 15.42 -30.71
N ARG A 321 17.62 15.75 -31.21
CA ARG A 321 17.89 17.02 -31.93
C ARG A 321 17.24 17.11 -33.31
N ASP A 322 16.78 15.99 -33.87
CA ASP A 322 16.08 15.93 -35.16
C ASP A 322 14.57 15.94 -34.94
N THR A 323 13.93 17.07 -35.28
CA THR A 323 12.48 17.30 -35.17
C THR A 323 11.67 16.34 -36.05
N GLY A 324 12.18 15.96 -37.23
CA GLY A 324 11.49 15.04 -38.14
C GLY A 324 11.45 13.60 -37.59
N ILE A 325 12.54 13.15 -36.98
CA ILE A 325 12.59 11.85 -36.28
C ILE A 325 11.73 11.89 -35.01
N ALA A 326 11.76 13.00 -34.25
CA ALA A 326 10.95 13.16 -33.04
C ALA A 326 9.45 13.08 -33.34
N ILE A 327 8.96 13.72 -34.41
CA ILE A 327 7.55 13.67 -34.84
C ILE A 327 7.13 12.22 -35.15
N ARG A 328 7.93 11.48 -35.94
CA ARG A 328 7.62 10.09 -36.29
C ARG A 328 7.58 9.17 -35.07
N HIS A 329 8.50 9.36 -34.13
CA HIS A 329 8.54 8.55 -32.91
C HIS A 329 7.36 8.87 -31.99
N VAL A 330 6.97 10.15 -31.84
CA VAL A 330 5.87 10.55 -30.98
C VAL A 330 4.51 10.18 -31.58
N SER A 331 4.35 10.25 -32.90
CA SER A 331 3.10 9.85 -33.58
C SER A 331 2.79 8.36 -33.41
N GLY A 332 3.80 7.49 -33.35
CA GLY A 332 3.65 6.05 -33.12
C GLY A 332 3.29 5.65 -31.68
N ILE A 333 3.34 6.58 -30.71
CA ILE A 333 3.04 6.25 -29.30
C ILE A 333 1.53 6.07 -29.10
N ARG A 334 1.15 4.93 -28.53
CA ARG A 334 -0.24 4.61 -28.17
C ARG A 334 -0.62 5.26 -26.83
N ALA A 335 -1.20 6.46 -26.89
CA ALA A 335 -1.72 7.18 -25.74
C ALA A 335 -3.16 6.72 -25.43
N TRP A 336 -3.32 5.80 -24.49
CA TRP A 336 -4.60 5.12 -24.22
C TRP A 336 -5.54 5.89 -23.28
N TYR A 337 -5.04 6.90 -22.57
CA TYR A 337 -5.79 7.72 -21.62
C TYR A 337 -5.67 9.20 -21.96
N TYR A 338 -6.63 9.97 -21.44
CA TYR A 338 -6.90 11.35 -21.85
C TYR A 338 -5.66 12.27 -21.77
N GLU A 339 -4.99 12.32 -20.62
CA GLU A 339 -3.86 13.23 -20.40
C GLU A 339 -2.67 12.91 -21.31
N ALA A 340 -2.38 11.62 -21.53
CA ALA A 340 -1.33 11.23 -22.46
C ALA A 340 -1.70 11.57 -23.91
N ALA A 341 -2.97 11.41 -24.31
CA ALA A 341 -3.42 11.72 -25.65
C ALA A 341 -3.36 13.24 -25.92
N HIS A 342 -3.78 14.04 -24.94
CA HIS A 342 -3.72 15.49 -25.02
C HIS A 342 -2.26 15.99 -25.07
N LEU A 343 -1.37 15.44 -24.22
CA LEU A 343 0.06 15.77 -24.25
C LEU A 343 0.70 15.41 -25.60
N LYS A 344 0.35 14.25 -26.16
CA LYS A 344 0.81 13.84 -27.50
C LYS A 344 0.42 14.87 -28.56
N GLN A 345 -0.84 15.31 -28.56
CA GLN A 345 -1.33 16.29 -29.53
C GLN A 345 -0.62 17.65 -29.37
N ALA A 346 -0.47 18.13 -28.14
CA ALA A 346 0.24 19.39 -27.86
C ALA A 346 1.71 19.35 -28.31
N LEU A 347 2.41 18.23 -28.10
CA LEU A 347 3.78 18.04 -28.57
C LEU A 347 3.87 18.04 -30.10
N LEU A 348 2.98 17.31 -30.79
CA LEU A 348 2.96 17.28 -32.26
C LEU A 348 2.66 18.65 -32.86
N TYR A 349 1.70 19.39 -32.29
CA TYR A 349 1.41 20.76 -32.68
C TYR A 349 2.64 21.67 -32.53
N SER A 350 3.31 21.58 -31.38
CA SER A 350 4.52 22.37 -31.10
C SER A 350 5.66 22.06 -32.07
N PHE A 351 5.88 20.79 -32.41
CA PHE A 351 6.91 20.40 -33.38
C PHE A 351 6.64 20.95 -34.78
N ASN A 352 5.38 20.86 -35.26
CA ASN A 352 5.01 21.41 -36.56
C ASN A 352 5.21 22.93 -36.62
N LEU A 353 4.85 23.65 -35.54
CA LEU A 353 5.04 25.10 -35.44
C LEU A 353 6.52 25.49 -35.46
N LEU A 354 7.38 24.74 -34.76
CA LEU A 354 8.83 24.96 -34.77
C LEU A 354 9.41 24.74 -36.16
N GLN A 355 8.99 23.67 -36.86
CA GLN A 355 9.47 23.36 -38.20
C GLN A 355 9.09 24.46 -39.22
N ASP A 356 7.85 24.97 -39.16
CA ASP A 356 7.40 26.10 -39.98
C ASP A 356 8.21 27.37 -39.73
N ARG A 357 8.48 27.71 -38.45
CA ARG A 357 9.31 28.87 -38.10
C ARG A 357 10.75 28.75 -38.59
N ILE A 358 11.37 27.57 -38.44
CA ILE A 358 12.72 27.31 -38.93
C ILE A 358 12.77 27.46 -40.46
N GLY A 359 11.78 26.90 -41.18
CA GLY A 359 11.69 27.04 -42.63
C GLY A 359 11.58 28.50 -43.10
N LYS A 360 10.77 29.31 -42.41
CA LYS A 360 10.62 30.74 -42.70
C LYS A 360 11.89 31.54 -42.42
N LEU A 361 12.58 31.27 -41.32
CA LEU A 361 13.86 31.92 -40.99
C LEU A 361 14.97 31.57 -41.98
N SER A 362 15.03 30.31 -42.43
CA SER A 362 16.01 29.87 -43.42
C SER A 362 15.88 30.66 -44.72
N ARG A 363 14.67 30.81 -45.25
CA ARG A 363 14.43 31.58 -46.49
C ARG A 363 14.77 33.06 -46.33
N ALA A 364 14.38 33.68 -45.22
CA ALA A 364 14.68 35.08 -44.95
C ALA A 364 16.19 35.35 -44.80
N SER A 365 17.02 34.33 -44.55
CA SER A 365 18.47 34.46 -44.46
C SER A 365 19.20 34.34 -45.81
N MET A 366 18.55 33.88 -46.88
CA MET A 366 19.21 33.55 -48.16
C MET A 366 18.95 34.56 -49.28
N THR A 367 17.97 35.46 -49.13
CA THR A 367 17.66 36.49 -50.13
C THR A 367 18.15 37.88 -49.70
N ASP A 368 18.40 38.76 -50.67
CA ASP A 368 18.66 40.18 -50.46
C ASP A 368 17.35 40.91 -50.16
N PRO A 369 17.23 41.65 -49.05
CA PRO A 369 15.96 42.25 -48.62
C PRO A 369 15.45 43.35 -49.54
N LEU A 370 16.31 44.00 -50.33
CA LEU A 370 15.90 45.04 -51.27
C LEU A 370 15.42 44.42 -52.57
N THR A 371 16.23 43.57 -53.21
CA THR A 371 15.97 43.09 -54.58
C THR A 371 15.21 41.76 -54.64
N GLY A 372 15.13 41.01 -53.54
CA GLY A 372 14.56 39.66 -53.53
C GLY A 372 15.38 38.60 -54.28
N LEU A 373 16.52 38.98 -54.87
CA LEU A 373 17.49 38.04 -55.46
C LEU A 373 18.20 37.24 -54.35
N GLN A 374 18.97 36.21 -54.70
CA GLN A 374 19.81 35.53 -53.71
C GLN A 374 20.84 36.52 -53.15
N ASN A 375 21.10 36.48 -51.84
CA ASN A 375 22.22 37.21 -51.26
C ASN A 375 23.49 36.36 -51.35
N ARG A 376 24.61 36.89 -50.87
CA ARG A 376 25.91 36.18 -50.87
C ARG A 376 25.86 34.77 -50.26
N ARG A 377 25.01 34.51 -49.25
CA ARG A 377 24.84 33.16 -48.67
C ARG A 377 24.07 32.24 -49.63
N GLY A 378 22.99 32.74 -50.24
CA GLY A 378 22.22 31.99 -51.23
C GLY A 378 23.04 31.63 -52.47
N LEU A 379 23.92 32.53 -52.92
CA LEU A 379 24.90 32.26 -53.98
C LEU A 379 25.88 31.16 -53.61
N GLN A 380 26.45 31.21 -52.40
CA GLN A 380 27.39 30.19 -51.93
C GLN A 380 26.75 28.80 -51.90
N GLU A 381 25.53 28.69 -51.38
CA GLU A 381 24.80 27.42 -51.32
C GLU A 381 24.48 26.88 -52.73
N GLY A 382 24.07 27.75 -53.66
CA GLY A 382 23.86 27.36 -55.06
C GLY A 382 25.14 26.92 -55.77
N LEU A 383 26.26 27.60 -55.49
CA LEU A 383 27.57 27.25 -56.03
C LEU A 383 28.05 25.87 -55.52
N GLU A 384 27.89 25.60 -54.22
CA GLU A 384 28.23 24.32 -53.61
C GLU A 384 27.38 23.18 -54.19
N ASP A 385 26.07 23.39 -54.40
CA ASP A 385 25.19 22.40 -55.05
C ASP A 385 25.59 22.10 -56.50
N TRP A 386 25.92 23.13 -57.28
CA TRP A 386 26.33 22.95 -58.68
C TRP A 386 27.71 22.32 -58.82
N GLN A 387 28.65 22.65 -57.92
CA GLN A 387 29.95 21.99 -57.84
C GLN A 387 29.80 20.51 -57.48
N ALA A 388 28.98 20.17 -56.50
CA ALA A 388 28.73 18.78 -56.09
C ALA A 388 28.13 17.94 -57.24
N ARG A 389 27.36 18.56 -58.13
CA ARG A 389 26.78 17.93 -59.33
C ARG A 389 27.70 17.92 -60.55
N GLY A 390 28.85 18.58 -60.49
CA GLY A 390 29.75 18.75 -61.63
C GLY A 390 29.14 19.56 -62.78
N GLN A 391 28.19 20.45 -62.48
CA GLN A 391 27.48 21.25 -63.48
C GLN A 391 28.39 22.36 -64.02
N PRO A 392 28.67 22.45 -65.34
CA PRO A 392 29.36 23.61 -65.92
C PRO A 392 28.41 24.81 -65.99
N PHE A 393 28.95 26.02 -65.78
CA PHE A 393 28.17 27.25 -65.80
C PHE A 393 29.00 28.47 -66.22
N GLY A 394 28.33 29.40 -66.92
CA GLY A 394 28.80 30.75 -67.15
C GLY A 394 28.64 31.63 -65.92
N ILE A 395 29.54 32.61 -65.76
CA ILE A 395 29.53 33.58 -64.67
C ILE A 395 29.51 34.96 -65.28
N VAL A 396 28.55 35.79 -64.88
CA VAL A 396 28.49 37.20 -65.24
C VAL A 396 28.54 38.03 -63.96
N ALA A 397 29.65 38.75 -63.75
CA ALA A 397 29.77 39.77 -62.72
C ALA A 397 29.33 41.11 -63.31
N LEU A 398 28.40 41.79 -62.65
CA LEU A 398 27.81 43.06 -63.08
C LEU A 398 27.98 44.10 -61.99
N ASP A 399 28.34 45.32 -62.39
CA ASP A 399 28.37 46.48 -61.49
C ASP A 399 27.83 47.72 -62.19
N ILE A 400 27.07 48.52 -61.44
CA ILE A 400 26.44 49.74 -61.93
C ILE A 400 27.48 50.85 -62.05
N ASP A 401 27.70 51.33 -63.28
CA ASP A 401 28.73 52.33 -63.54
C ASP A 401 28.42 53.66 -62.84
N ARG A 402 29.40 54.15 -62.08
CA ARG A 402 29.33 55.41 -61.32
C ARG A 402 28.16 55.45 -60.32
N PHE A 403 27.74 54.31 -59.77
CA PHE A 403 26.63 54.24 -58.81
C PHE A 403 26.77 55.19 -57.62
N LYS A 404 27.98 55.35 -57.07
CA LYS A 404 28.25 56.35 -56.02
C LYS A 404 27.83 57.77 -56.43
N THR A 405 28.05 58.16 -57.68
CA THR A 405 27.63 59.48 -58.19
C THR A 405 26.10 59.62 -58.23
N ILE A 406 25.38 58.53 -58.53
CA ILE A 406 23.91 58.49 -58.50
C ILE A 406 23.44 58.70 -57.05
N ASN A 407 23.99 57.96 -56.09
CA ASN A 407 23.67 58.12 -54.67
C ASN A 407 24.01 59.52 -54.14
N ASP A 408 25.20 60.04 -54.46
CA ASP A 408 25.66 61.34 -53.99
C ASP A 408 24.82 62.49 -54.56
N ARG A 409 24.24 62.33 -55.75
CA ARG A 409 23.46 63.38 -56.45
C ARG A 409 21.95 63.31 -56.19
N PHE A 410 21.37 62.11 -56.16
CA PHE A 410 19.92 61.89 -56.09
C PHE A 410 19.46 61.24 -54.77
N GLY A 411 20.40 60.87 -53.90
CA GLY A 411 20.13 60.22 -52.63
C GLY A 411 19.97 58.70 -52.75
N HIS A 412 20.14 58.02 -51.63
CA HIS A 412 20.13 56.55 -51.56
C HIS A 412 18.79 55.93 -51.99
N ALA A 413 17.66 56.60 -51.76
CA ALA A 413 16.35 56.07 -52.17
C ALA A 413 16.21 55.93 -53.69
N VAL A 414 16.77 56.88 -54.45
CA VAL A 414 16.79 56.83 -55.92
C VAL A 414 17.80 55.78 -56.40
N GLY A 415 18.95 55.66 -55.73
CA GLY A 415 19.90 54.57 -55.99
C GLY A 415 19.31 53.17 -55.76
N ASP A 416 18.51 53.01 -54.70
CA ASP A 416 17.77 51.78 -54.41
C ASP A 416 16.73 51.47 -55.50
N ALA A 417 16.06 52.49 -56.05
CA ALA A 417 15.14 52.33 -57.18
C ALA A 417 15.87 51.85 -58.45
N VAL A 418 17.08 52.37 -58.72
CA VAL A 418 17.95 51.90 -59.81
C VAL A 418 18.33 50.43 -59.61
N ILE A 419 18.74 50.05 -58.39
CA ILE A 419 19.06 48.67 -58.01
C ILE A 419 17.86 47.74 -58.22
N LEU A 420 16.67 48.13 -57.75
CA LEU A 420 15.44 47.37 -57.91
C LEU A 420 15.10 47.15 -59.39
N ARG A 421 15.26 48.20 -60.21
CA ARG A 421 14.95 48.13 -61.63
C ARG A 421 15.95 47.25 -62.38
N ILE A 422 17.25 47.35 -62.08
CA ILE A 422 18.27 46.46 -62.65
C ILE A 422 18.02 45.01 -62.24
N ALA A 423 17.68 44.75 -60.98
CA ALA A 423 17.29 43.41 -60.53
C ALA A 423 16.05 42.87 -61.27
N GLN A 424 15.11 43.73 -61.64
CA GLN A 424 13.96 43.36 -62.47
C GLN A 424 14.38 43.03 -63.91
N ILE A 425 15.22 43.85 -64.55
CA ILE A 425 15.74 43.59 -65.90
C ILE A 425 16.50 42.26 -65.92
N MET A 426 17.33 42.00 -64.91
CA MET A 426 18.01 40.71 -64.74
C MET A 426 17.02 39.54 -64.65
N ARG A 427 15.92 39.69 -63.89
CA ARG A 427 14.88 38.64 -63.79
C ARG A 427 14.17 38.40 -65.11
N ASP A 428 13.86 39.47 -65.84
CA ASP A 428 13.14 39.40 -67.12
C ASP A 428 14.01 38.79 -68.23
N ASP A 429 15.34 38.97 -68.18
CA ASP A 429 16.30 38.46 -69.17
C ASP A 429 16.88 37.07 -68.84
N SER A 430 16.53 36.51 -67.68
CA SER A 430 17.05 35.23 -67.18
C SER A 430 16.02 34.10 -67.20
N ARG A 431 16.50 32.86 -67.22
CA ARG A 431 15.69 31.64 -67.13
C ARG A 431 15.47 31.26 -65.67
N ASP A 432 14.43 30.46 -65.39
CA ASP A 432 14.16 29.92 -64.05
C ASP A 432 15.33 29.10 -63.46
N THR A 433 16.22 28.59 -64.32
CA THR A 433 17.40 27.82 -63.92
C THR A 433 18.60 28.69 -63.57
N ASP A 434 18.59 29.97 -63.94
CA ASP A 434 19.72 30.87 -63.74
C ASP A 434 19.73 31.38 -62.28
N LEU A 435 20.91 31.49 -61.68
CA LEU A 435 21.06 31.97 -60.30
C LEU A 435 21.41 33.44 -60.31
N LEU A 436 20.45 34.28 -59.91
CA LEU A 436 20.59 35.73 -59.79
C LEU A 436 20.92 36.10 -58.35
N CYS A 437 22.02 36.82 -58.17
CA CYS A 437 22.51 37.24 -56.87
C CYS A 437 22.85 38.73 -56.83
N ARG A 438 22.56 39.37 -55.70
CA ARG A 438 23.19 40.65 -55.32
C ARG A 438 24.24 40.36 -54.25
N ASN A 439 25.51 40.58 -54.57
CA ASN A 439 26.62 40.25 -53.68
C ASN A 439 26.81 41.33 -52.59
N GLY A 440 26.46 42.59 -52.91
CA GLY A 440 26.45 43.72 -51.99
C GLY A 440 26.47 45.05 -52.74
N GLY A 441 25.95 46.13 -52.17
CA GLY A 441 25.96 47.45 -52.81
C GLY A 441 25.31 47.45 -54.20
N GLU A 442 26.09 47.80 -55.22
CA GLU A 442 25.76 47.81 -56.65
C GLU A 442 26.23 46.56 -57.42
N GLU A 443 26.78 45.56 -56.73
CA GLU A 443 27.36 44.37 -57.34
C GLU A 443 26.35 43.24 -57.47
N PHE A 444 26.23 42.72 -58.68
CA PHE A 444 25.37 41.60 -59.03
C PHE A 444 26.18 40.47 -59.67
N LEU A 445 25.68 39.25 -59.49
CA LEU A 445 26.23 38.05 -60.09
C LEU A 445 25.11 37.24 -60.73
N ILE A 446 25.37 36.71 -61.92
CA ILE A 446 24.50 35.75 -62.60
C ILE A 446 25.30 34.49 -62.86
N LEU A 447 24.81 33.34 -62.39
CA LEU A 447 25.33 32.04 -62.76
C LEU A 447 24.38 31.39 -63.77
N LEU A 448 24.92 31.02 -64.93
CA LEU A 448 24.17 30.54 -66.09
C LEU A 448 24.51 29.06 -66.34
N PRO A 449 23.69 28.09 -65.89
CA PRO A 449 24.04 26.69 -66.00
C PRO A 449 23.92 26.17 -67.44
N GLY A 450 24.86 25.31 -67.81
CA GLY A 450 24.81 24.53 -69.05
C GLY A 450 25.02 25.31 -70.34
N ILE A 451 25.64 26.49 -70.27
CA ILE A 451 25.99 27.31 -71.44
C ILE A 451 27.48 27.58 -71.48
N ASP A 452 28.03 27.78 -72.67
CA ASP A 452 29.46 28.08 -72.86
C ASP A 452 29.77 29.57 -72.65
N VAL A 453 31.06 29.91 -72.72
CA VAL A 453 31.55 31.28 -72.54
C VAL A 453 31.00 32.26 -73.59
N ALA A 454 30.78 31.82 -74.82
CA ALA A 454 30.29 32.67 -75.90
C ALA A 454 28.80 33.02 -75.71
N ALA A 455 27.99 32.04 -75.33
CA ALA A 455 26.60 32.25 -74.96
C ALA A 455 26.46 33.11 -73.69
N SER A 456 27.35 32.90 -72.71
CA SER A 456 27.39 33.73 -71.49
C SER A 456 27.71 35.19 -71.83
N ALA A 457 28.65 35.43 -72.75
CA ALA A 457 28.99 36.76 -73.23
C ALA A 457 27.84 37.42 -73.99
N ALA A 458 27.10 36.66 -74.81
CA ALA A 458 25.94 37.17 -75.52
C ALA A 458 24.81 37.59 -74.58
N ILE A 459 24.55 36.82 -73.51
CA ILE A 459 23.57 37.17 -72.48
C ILE A 459 24.01 38.42 -71.70
N ALA A 460 25.28 38.48 -71.28
CA ALA A 460 25.84 39.65 -70.61
C ALA A 460 25.72 40.92 -71.46
N GLU A 461 26.03 40.84 -72.75
CA GLU A 461 25.94 42.00 -73.65
C GLU A 461 24.50 42.41 -73.93
N ARG A 462 23.58 41.45 -74.03
CA ARG A 462 22.14 41.75 -74.14
C ARG A 462 21.62 42.48 -72.90
N LEU A 463 21.98 42.00 -71.72
CA LEU A 463 21.64 42.64 -70.44
C LEU A 463 22.21 44.06 -70.37
N ARG A 464 23.47 44.25 -70.80
CA ARG A 464 24.10 45.58 -70.87
C ARG A 464 23.30 46.57 -71.72
N LEU A 465 22.93 46.13 -72.92
CA LEU A 465 22.18 46.94 -73.89
C LEU A 465 20.77 47.26 -73.38
N GLN A 466 20.11 46.32 -72.70
CA GLN A 466 18.81 46.56 -72.07
C GLN A 466 18.91 47.60 -70.96
N VAL A 467 19.92 47.52 -70.11
CA VAL A 467 20.14 48.52 -69.04
C VAL A 467 20.48 49.90 -69.64
N GLU A 468 21.31 49.97 -70.68
CA GLU A 468 21.64 51.22 -71.36
C GLU A 468 20.43 51.86 -72.07
N ALA A 469 19.51 51.04 -72.60
CA ALA A 469 18.29 51.50 -73.26
C ALA A 469 17.20 51.93 -72.27
N GLU A 470 17.27 51.48 -71.01
CA GLU A 470 16.30 51.82 -69.98
C GLU A 470 16.46 53.28 -69.53
N VAL A 471 15.34 54.00 -69.45
CA VAL A 471 15.29 55.34 -68.88
C VAL A 471 14.92 55.21 -67.41
N PHE A 472 15.87 55.50 -66.52
CA PHE A 472 15.63 55.51 -65.08
C PHE A 472 15.06 56.87 -64.69
N ASP A 473 13.88 56.87 -64.07
CA ASP A 473 13.25 58.09 -63.57
C ASP A 473 14.23 58.87 -62.68
N GLU A 474 14.27 60.19 -62.86
CA GLU A 474 15.15 61.15 -62.16
C GLU A 474 16.67 61.07 -62.48
N VAL A 475 17.20 59.90 -62.85
CA VAL A 475 18.64 59.68 -63.11
C VAL A 475 19.00 59.76 -64.60
N GLY A 476 18.07 59.41 -65.48
CA GLY A 476 18.29 59.30 -66.92
C GLY A 476 18.91 57.95 -67.30
N THR A 477 19.89 57.96 -68.20
CA THR A 477 20.54 56.72 -68.66
C THR A 477 21.57 56.23 -67.64
N VAL A 478 21.41 54.99 -67.18
CA VAL A 478 22.39 54.28 -66.34
C VAL A 478 23.08 53.23 -67.20
N THR A 479 24.37 53.03 -66.97
CA THR A 479 25.17 52.02 -67.69
C THR A 479 25.74 51.02 -66.70
N VAL A 480 26.05 49.82 -67.19
CA VAL A 480 26.64 48.75 -66.39
C VAL A 480 27.88 48.22 -67.09
N SER A 481 28.88 47.85 -66.30
CA SER A 481 30.03 47.08 -66.76
C SER A 481 29.81 45.62 -66.39
N LEU A 482 30.18 44.70 -67.29
CA LEU A 482 30.05 43.27 -67.06
C LEU A 482 31.35 42.52 -67.34
N GLY A 483 31.68 41.58 -66.45
CA GLY A 483 32.78 40.63 -66.60
C GLY A 483 32.25 39.22 -66.74
N VAL A 484 32.72 38.50 -67.75
CA VAL A 484 32.26 37.14 -68.05
C VAL A 484 33.40 36.15 -67.90
N ALA A 485 33.15 35.07 -67.17
CA ALA A 485 34.02 33.90 -67.11
C ALA A 485 33.19 32.62 -67.23
N HIS A 486 33.86 31.48 -67.37
CA HIS A 486 33.20 30.19 -67.47
C HIS A 486 33.90 29.15 -66.60
N TYR A 487 33.11 28.39 -65.85
CA TYR A 487 33.55 27.24 -65.08
C TYR A 487 33.17 25.94 -65.82
N PRO A 488 34.10 24.98 -66.01
CA PRO A 488 35.47 24.93 -65.49
C PRO A 488 36.56 25.40 -66.47
N SER A 489 36.20 26.02 -67.62
CA SER A 489 37.12 26.23 -68.75
C SER A 489 38.45 26.90 -68.45
N TYR A 490 38.50 27.81 -67.48
CA TYR A 490 39.72 28.58 -67.16
C TYR A 490 40.29 28.26 -65.77
N HIS A 491 39.53 27.57 -64.92
CA HIS A 491 39.98 27.07 -63.62
C HIS A 491 39.03 25.99 -63.09
N GLU A 492 39.58 24.96 -62.45
CA GLU A 492 38.83 23.84 -61.85
C GLU A 492 38.17 24.17 -60.49
N ASP A 493 38.27 25.43 -60.02
CA ASP A 493 37.69 25.88 -58.75
C ASP A 493 36.63 26.95 -59.06
N PRO A 494 35.35 26.72 -58.75
CA PRO A 494 34.27 27.68 -58.93
C PRO A 494 34.56 29.06 -58.31
N HIS A 495 35.21 29.10 -57.15
CA HIS A 495 35.56 30.37 -56.50
C HIS A 495 36.65 31.13 -57.24
N GLN A 496 37.56 30.42 -57.91
CA GLN A 496 38.55 31.04 -58.80
C GLN A 496 37.89 31.55 -60.07
N ALA A 497 36.95 30.79 -60.66
CA ALA A 497 36.20 31.23 -61.83
C ALA A 497 35.39 32.52 -61.55
N LEU A 498 34.80 32.66 -60.36
CA LEU A 498 34.18 33.91 -59.90
C LEU A 498 35.18 35.08 -59.88
N ARG A 499 36.38 34.87 -59.32
CA ARG A 499 37.44 35.89 -59.34
C ARG A 499 37.88 36.27 -60.75
N LEU A 500 37.81 35.35 -61.71
CA LEU A 500 38.10 35.66 -63.11
C LEU A 500 37.02 36.54 -63.75
N ALA A 501 35.75 36.32 -63.41
CA ALA A 501 34.66 37.20 -63.84
C ALA A 501 34.80 38.61 -63.22
N ASP A 502 35.14 38.70 -61.93
CA ASP A 502 35.43 39.99 -61.27
C ASP A 502 36.63 40.71 -61.92
N LYS A 503 37.67 39.95 -62.30
CA LYS A 503 38.82 40.51 -63.02
C LYS A 503 38.41 41.06 -64.39
N ALA A 504 37.57 40.34 -65.14
CA ALA A 504 37.04 40.84 -66.40
C ALA A 504 36.16 42.08 -66.21
N LEU A 505 35.35 42.13 -65.15
CA LEU A 505 34.54 43.29 -64.79
C LEU A 505 35.40 44.51 -64.47
N TYR A 506 36.51 44.30 -63.74
CA TYR A 506 37.49 45.34 -63.48
C TYR A 506 38.10 45.89 -64.78
N MET A 507 38.45 45.01 -65.73
CA MET A 507 38.94 45.42 -67.05
C MET A 507 37.88 46.20 -67.85
N ALA A 508 36.61 45.82 -67.77
CA ALA A 508 35.51 46.57 -68.39
C ALA A 508 35.44 48.00 -67.86
N LYS A 509 35.62 48.18 -66.54
CA LYS A 509 35.64 49.50 -65.89
C LYS A 509 36.85 50.35 -66.30
N GLU A 510 38.04 49.76 -66.43
CA GLU A 510 39.25 50.48 -66.84
C GLU A 510 39.23 50.87 -68.32
N GLN A 511 38.69 50.03 -69.18
CA GLN A 511 38.68 50.29 -70.63
C GLN A 511 37.66 51.35 -71.07
N GLY A 512 36.92 51.95 -70.14
CA GLY A 512 35.99 53.04 -70.42
C GLY A 512 34.55 52.79 -69.99
N ARG A 513 34.27 51.71 -69.24
CA ARG A 513 32.93 51.33 -68.73
C ARG A 513 31.93 51.02 -69.85
N ASN A 514 30.68 50.75 -69.47
CA ASN A 514 29.57 50.41 -70.35
C ASN A 514 29.94 49.36 -71.40
N ARG A 515 30.52 48.24 -70.95
CA ARG A 515 30.94 47.15 -71.83
C ARG A 515 30.97 45.80 -71.13
N THR A 516 30.93 44.76 -71.95
CA THR A 516 31.17 43.39 -71.53
C THR A 516 32.60 42.97 -71.87
N VAL A 517 33.34 42.43 -70.91
CA VAL A 517 34.66 41.84 -71.12
C VAL A 517 34.61 40.36 -70.76
N VAL A 518 35.17 39.50 -71.61
CA VAL A 518 35.27 38.05 -71.40
C VAL A 518 36.70 37.71 -70.96
N TYR A 519 36.85 36.88 -69.93
CA TYR A 519 38.16 36.36 -69.52
C TYR A 519 38.57 35.12 -70.33
N PRO A 520 39.84 34.99 -70.75
CA PRO A 520 40.89 36.01 -70.72
C PRO A 520 40.66 37.06 -71.80
N ALA A 521 40.87 38.33 -71.46
CA ALA A 521 40.83 39.38 -72.46
C ALA A 521 42.03 39.22 -73.42
N PRO A 522 41.86 39.45 -74.74
CA PRO A 522 42.99 39.46 -75.66
C PRO A 522 44.00 40.55 -75.25
N ASP A 523 45.29 40.22 -75.20
CA ASP A 523 46.37 41.15 -74.83
C ASP A 523 46.32 42.43 -75.70
N GLY A 524 46.08 43.58 -75.07
CA GLY A 524 46.34 44.89 -75.68
C GLY A 524 47.84 45.14 -75.80
N PRO A 525 48.31 45.92 -76.79
CA PRO A 525 49.74 46.05 -77.08
C PRO A 525 50.51 46.62 -75.88
N ALA A 526 51.68 46.03 -75.60
CA ALA A 526 52.61 46.48 -74.57
C ALA A 526 52.93 47.97 -74.71
N GLN A 527 52.70 48.75 -73.66
CA GLN A 527 53.24 50.11 -73.55
C GLN A 527 54.75 50.01 -73.34
N GLY A 528 55.52 50.58 -74.26
CA GLY A 528 56.94 50.88 -74.09
C GLY A 528 57.15 52.26 -73.48
#